data_AF-A0A975H9U8-F1
#
_entry.id   AF-A0A975H9U8-F1
#
_cell.length_a   1.000
_cell.length_b   1.000
_cell.length_c   1.000
_cell.angle_alpha   90.00
_cell.angle_beta   90.00
_cell.angle_gamma   90.00
#
_symmetry.space_group_name_H-M   'P 1'
#
loop_
_entity.id
_entity.type
_entity.pdbx_description
1 polymer ?
#
loop_
_entity_poly.entity_id
_entity_poly.type
_entity_poly.pdbx_seq_one_letter_code
_entity_poly.pdbx_strand_id
1 'polypeptide(L)'
;MNKDCAMARDLMPLVIDNVASDESREFVENHMAGCDECCAVYEEMKKDIPAKTEQEKGSEQEVFSRAAGKLKRKKRLRILRNVLLGVLIGCIALFGSLVAFDRITQAREPIYYGFYSVYLSELKSGDIVFTMDYHGSFDELGAMVKSAVEKDETTGEEKNVLYVYLEKYRLNRKTEYARQNGGFMRISAKELQECDEIRQGVPSEYRTIWTKNVKIDQASEQMEEYYYWENIDRQLWDRAYETPDGKGFFASHEMHICEDLITAKQFAVESTVPEWQPRTEPLFHGGEIDQRTINWLLSELQDYGIDIGDPTPYGIPQPYDEPHSAE
;
A
#
# COMPACT_ATOMS: atom_id res chain seq x y z
N MET A 1 -99.48 -27.42 -23.19
CA MET A 1 -98.03 -27.29 -23.44
C MET A 1 -97.57 -28.55 -24.15
N ASN A 2 -96.99 -28.43 -25.34
CA ASN A 2 -96.51 -29.59 -26.12
C ASN A 2 -95.21 -30.13 -25.49
N LYS A 3 -95.02 -31.46 -25.46
CA LYS A 3 -93.84 -32.10 -24.83
C LYS A 3 -92.53 -31.66 -25.49
N ASP A 4 -92.57 -31.39 -26.79
CA ASP A 4 -91.38 -30.99 -27.56
C ASP A 4 -90.88 -29.59 -27.18
N CYS A 5 -91.77 -28.68 -26.76
CA CYS A 5 -91.39 -27.33 -26.32
C CYS A 5 -90.66 -27.34 -24.98
N ALA A 6 -91.03 -28.25 -24.07
CA ALA A 6 -90.34 -28.40 -22.79
C ALA A 6 -88.90 -28.91 -23.02
N MET A 7 -88.75 -29.93 -23.86
CA MET A 7 -87.45 -30.49 -24.20
C MET A 7 -86.55 -29.48 -24.94
N ALA A 8 -87.11 -28.71 -25.88
CA ALA A 8 -86.35 -27.66 -26.55
C ALA A 8 -85.84 -26.61 -25.56
N ARG A 9 -86.71 -26.10 -24.66
CA ARG A 9 -86.33 -25.10 -23.64
C ARG A 9 -85.27 -25.60 -22.65
N ASP A 10 -85.32 -26.88 -22.27
CA ASP A 10 -84.30 -27.47 -21.39
C ASP A 10 -82.93 -27.56 -22.07
N LEU A 11 -82.90 -27.73 -23.40
CA LEU A 11 -81.67 -27.83 -24.20
C LEU A 11 -81.11 -26.46 -24.63
N MET A 12 -81.92 -25.40 -24.68
CA MET A 12 -81.50 -24.06 -25.12
C MET A 12 -80.24 -23.52 -24.40
N PRO A 13 -80.13 -23.58 -23.05
CA PRO A 13 -78.94 -23.06 -22.36
C PRO A 13 -77.65 -23.77 -22.80
N LEU A 14 -77.71 -25.09 -22.98
CA LEU A 14 -76.56 -25.91 -23.41
C LEU A 14 -76.15 -25.61 -24.85
N VAL A 15 -77.12 -25.28 -25.71
CA VAL A 15 -76.88 -24.84 -27.09
C VAL A 15 -76.23 -23.45 -27.10
N ILE A 16 -76.70 -22.54 -26.25
CA ILE A 16 -76.15 -21.17 -26.16
C ILE A 16 -74.72 -21.17 -25.59
N ASP A 17 -74.44 -21.99 -24.58
CA ASP A 17 -73.10 -22.19 -24.01
C ASP A 17 -72.16 -22.99 -24.94
N ASN A 18 -72.68 -23.42 -26.10
CA ASN A 18 -71.98 -24.17 -27.15
C ASN A 18 -71.36 -25.51 -26.69
N VAL A 19 -72.01 -26.17 -25.72
CA VAL A 19 -71.61 -27.47 -25.14
C VAL A 19 -72.56 -28.61 -25.50
N ALA A 20 -73.67 -28.33 -26.19
CA ALA A 20 -74.60 -29.33 -26.69
C ALA A 20 -74.01 -30.18 -27.84
N SER A 21 -74.45 -31.43 -27.95
CA SER A 21 -74.14 -32.30 -29.10
C SER A 21 -74.79 -31.77 -30.38
N ASP A 22 -74.23 -32.12 -31.53
CA ASP A 22 -74.76 -31.70 -32.84
C ASP A 22 -76.21 -32.13 -33.05
N GLU A 23 -76.56 -33.34 -32.62
CA GLU A 23 -77.93 -33.88 -32.64
C GLU A 23 -78.91 -33.04 -31.80
N SER A 24 -78.47 -32.58 -30.61
CA SER A 24 -79.30 -31.75 -29.72
C SER A 24 -79.47 -30.34 -30.26
N ARG A 25 -78.44 -29.80 -30.93
CA ARG A 25 -78.46 -28.48 -31.57
C ARG A 25 -79.44 -28.45 -32.73
N GLU A 26 -79.36 -29.45 -33.62
CA GLU A 26 -80.26 -29.59 -34.77
C GLU A 26 -81.72 -29.75 -34.32
N PHE A 27 -81.97 -30.49 -33.23
CA PHE A 27 -83.30 -30.62 -32.63
C PHE A 27 -83.89 -29.27 -32.19
N VAL A 28 -83.11 -28.46 -31.46
CA VAL A 28 -83.55 -27.15 -30.97
C VAL A 28 -83.78 -26.18 -32.14
N GLU A 29 -82.89 -26.15 -33.14
CA GLU A 29 -83.01 -25.30 -34.33
C GLU A 29 -84.26 -25.62 -35.15
N ASN A 30 -84.51 -26.90 -35.42
CA ASN A 30 -85.70 -27.35 -36.15
C ASN A 30 -86.99 -27.06 -35.37
N HIS A 31 -86.97 -27.14 -34.03
CA HIS A 31 -88.14 -26.80 -33.21
C HIS A 31 -88.43 -25.29 -33.22
N MET A 32 -87.40 -24.45 -33.14
CA MET A 32 -87.56 -22.99 -33.19
C MET A 32 -88.08 -22.49 -34.55
N ALA A 33 -87.75 -23.19 -35.64
CA ALA A 33 -88.27 -22.86 -36.98
C ALA A 33 -89.79 -23.04 -37.10
N GLY A 34 -90.41 -23.86 -36.24
CA GLY A 34 -91.84 -24.12 -36.23
C GLY A 34 -92.59 -23.58 -35.01
N CYS A 35 -91.92 -22.89 -34.07
CA CYS A 35 -92.53 -22.43 -32.82
C CYS A 35 -92.00 -21.04 -32.38
N ASP A 36 -92.81 -20.01 -32.63
CA ASP A 36 -92.48 -18.61 -32.32
C ASP A 36 -92.27 -18.35 -30.82
N GLU A 37 -93.00 -19.06 -29.95
CA GLU A 37 -92.85 -18.94 -28.49
C GLU A 37 -91.48 -19.41 -28.00
N CYS A 38 -90.95 -20.50 -28.57
CA CYS A 38 -89.65 -21.03 -28.22
C CYS A 38 -88.52 -20.17 -28.78
N CYS A 39 -88.73 -19.58 -29.96
CA CYS A 39 -87.78 -18.62 -30.56
C CYS A 39 -87.63 -17.35 -29.71
N ALA A 40 -88.75 -16.80 -29.20
CA ALA A 40 -88.72 -15.62 -28.33
C ALA A 40 -87.92 -15.87 -27.02
N VAL A 41 -88.14 -17.04 -26.40
CA VAL A 41 -87.42 -17.46 -25.18
C VAL A 41 -85.92 -17.64 -25.45
N TYR A 42 -85.55 -18.21 -26.59
CA TYR A 42 -84.14 -18.39 -26.96
C TYR A 42 -83.39 -17.06 -27.14
N GLU A 43 -84.03 -16.09 -27.81
CA GLU A 43 -83.46 -14.75 -28.01
C GLU A 43 -83.37 -13.94 -26.70
N GLU A 44 -84.29 -14.15 -25.76
CA GLU A 44 -84.23 -13.57 -24.42
C GLU A 44 -83.05 -14.14 -23.62
N MET A 45 -82.88 -15.47 -23.60
CA MET A 45 -81.76 -16.14 -22.93
C MET A 45 -80.40 -15.71 -23.50
N LYS A 46 -80.32 -15.47 -24.81
CA LYS A 46 -79.08 -15.02 -25.47
C LYS A 46 -78.69 -13.58 -25.11
N LYS A 47 -79.65 -12.73 -24.77
CA LYS A 47 -79.42 -11.32 -24.35
C LYS A 47 -78.84 -11.22 -22.94
N ASP A 48 -79.14 -12.18 -22.07
CA ASP A 48 -78.70 -12.18 -20.67
C ASP A 48 -77.27 -12.70 -20.45
N ILE A 49 -76.55 -13.06 -21.52
CA ILE A 49 -75.16 -13.52 -21.41
C ILE A 49 -74.20 -12.34 -21.64
N PRO A 50 -73.47 -11.89 -20.62
CA PRO A 50 -72.40 -10.93 -20.83
C PRO A 50 -71.27 -11.62 -21.62
N ALA A 51 -71.12 -11.25 -22.88
CA ALA A 51 -70.00 -11.68 -23.71
C ALA A 51 -68.69 -11.15 -23.11
N LYS A 52 -67.92 -12.00 -22.45
CA LYS A 52 -66.53 -11.67 -22.09
C LYS A 52 -65.71 -11.54 -23.37
N THR A 53 -65.46 -10.31 -23.78
CA THR A 53 -64.66 -9.97 -24.97
C THR A 53 -63.22 -10.47 -24.81
N GLU A 54 -62.60 -10.93 -25.91
CA GLU A 54 -61.17 -11.31 -25.95
C GLU A 54 -60.22 -10.20 -25.43
N GLN A 55 -60.70 -8.95 -25.46
CA GLN A 55 -60.07 -7.77 -24.90
C GLN A 55 -59.83 -7.86 -23.37
N GLU A 56 -60.73 -8.49 -22.60
CA GLU A 56 -60.55 -8.70 -21.16
C GLU A 56 -59.49 -9.77 -20.88
N LYS A 57 -59.48 -10.87 -21.65
CA LYS A 57 -58.47 -11.95 -21.54
C LYS A 57 -57.05 -11.45 -21.88
N GLY A 58 -56.91 -10.61 -22.92
CA GLY A 58 -55.64 -9.98 -23.27
C GLY A 58 -55.12 -9.03 -22.18
N SER A 59 -56.03 -8.27 -21.55
CA SER A 59 -55.68 -7.33 -20.47
C SER A 59 -55.16 -8.04 -19.20
N GLU A 60 -55.75 -9.18 -18.82
CA GLU A 60 -55.28 -9.98 -17.68
C GLU A 60 -53.91 -10.61 -17.94
N GLN A 61 -53.67 -11.09 -19.17
CA GLN A 61 -52.38 -11.66 -19.59
C GLN A 61 -51.26 -10.61 -19.63
N GLU A 62 -51.55 -9.38 -20.06
CA GLU A 62 -50.62 -8.25 -20.01
C GLU A 62 -50.31 -7.79 -18.58
N VAL A 63 -51.32 -7.76 -17.70
CA VAL A 63 -51.13 -7.44 -16.28
C VAL A 63 -50.28 -8.50 -15.59
N PHE A 64 -50.53 -9.79 -15.87
CA PHE A 64 -49.77 -10.91 -15.31
C PHE A 64 -48.32 -10.93 -15.81
N SER A 65 -48.09 -10.67 -17.10
CA SER A 65 -46.74 -10.60 -17.68
C SER A 65 -45.94 -9.41 -17.13
N ARG A 66 -46.57 -8.23 -16.96
CA ARG A 66 -45.98 -7.07 -16.28
C ARG A 66 -45.66 -7.35 -14.81
N ALA A 67 -46.54 -8.02 -14.08
CA ALA A 67 -46.32 -8.43 -12.69
C ALA A 67 -45.16 -9.44 -12.57
N ALA A 68 -45.12 -10.46 -13.44
CA ALA A 68 -44.04 -11.43 -13.53
C ALA A 68 -42.70 -10.77 -13.88
N GLY A 69 -42.70 -9.80 -14.80
CA GLY A 69 -41.52 -8.99 -15.14
C GLY A 69 -40.99 -8.19 -13.95
N LYS A 70 -41.87 -7.53 -13.18
CA LYS A 70 -41.51 -6.83 -11.94
C LYS A 70 -40.93 -7.79 -10.89
N LEU A 71 -41.50 -8.99 -10.73
CA LEU A 71 -40.98 -10.00 -9.81
C LEU A 71 -39.60 -10.51 -10.24
N LYS A 72 -39.39 -10.81 -11.52
CA LYS A 72 -38.10 -11.22 -12.09
C LYS A 72 -37.04 -10.12 -11.89
N ARG A 73 -37.39 -8.85 -12.11
CA ARG A 73 -36.50 -7.71 -11.85
C ARG A 73 -36.14 -7.58 -10.37
N LYS A 74 -37.11 -7.69 -9.46
CA LYS A 74 -36.86 -7.69 -8.00
C LYS A 74 -36.01 -8.88 -7.55
N LYS A 75 -36.17 -10.06 -8.16
CA LYS A 75 -35.30 -11.23 -7.91
C LYS A 75 -33.87 -10.97 -8.39
N ARG A 76 -33.69 -10.47 -9.62
CA ARG A 76 -32.37 -10.10 -10.17
C ARG A 76 -31.66 -9.04 -9.31
N LEU A 77 -32.36 -7.99 -8.91
CA LEU A 77 -31.81 -6.95 -8.03
C LEU A 77 -31.43 -7.49 -6.64
N ARG A 78 -32.20 -8.44 -6.08
CA ARG A 78 -31.83 -9.11 -4.82
C ARG A 78 -30.59 -9.98 -4.98
N ILE A 79 -30.48 -10.72 -6.08
CA ILE A 79 -29.30 -11.53 -6.38
C ILE A 79 -28.07 -10.64 -6.55
N LEU A 80 -28.15 -9.58 -7.36
CA LEU A 80 -27.08 -8.60 -7.52
C LEU A 80 -26.72 -7.94 -6.18
N ARG A 81 -27.75 -7.54 -5.41
CA ARG A 81 -27.76 -7.30 -3.95
C ARG A 81 -26.69 -8.10 -3.21
N ASN A 82 -26.97 -9.39 -3.15
CA ASN A 82 -26.24 -10.33 -2.32
C ASN A 82 -24.86 -10.67 -2.91
N VAL A 83 -24.73 -10.67 -4.24
CA VAL A 83 -23.42 -10.84 -4.91
C VAL A 83 -22.49 -9.68 -4.59
N LEU A 84 -22.96 -8.43 -4.74
CA LEU A 84 -22.17 -7.24 -4.41
C LEU A 84 -21.79 -7.21 -2.92
N LEU A 85 -22.71 -7.60 -2.03
CA LEU A 85 -22.42 -7.72 -0.61
C LEU A 85 -21.34 -8.79 -0.34
N GLY A 86 -21.44 -9.95 -1.00
CA GLY A 86 -20.45 -11.02 -0.87
C GLY A 86 -19.07 -10.61 -1.40
N VAL A 87 -19.01 -9.92 -2.54
CA VAL A 87 -17.78 -9.35 -3.10
C VAL A 87 -17.19 -8.33 -2.13
N LEU A 88 -18.00 -7.41 -1.59
CA LEU A 88 -17.55 -6.41 -0.64
C LEU A 88 -16.95 -7.04 0.62
N ILE A 89 -17.62 -8.04 1.21
CA ILE A 89 -17.11 -8.76 2.38
C ILE A 89 -15.79 -9.49 2.03
N GLY A 90 -15.71 -10.11 0.85
CA GLY A 90 -14.50 -10.75 0.36
C GLY A 90 -13.34 -9.76 0.19
N CYS A 91 -13.58 -8.59 -0.39
CA CYS A 91 -12.59 -7.52 -0.53
C CYS A 91 -12.11 -7.02 0.84
N ILE A 92 -13.02 -6.78 1.78
CA ILE A 92 -12.66 -6.35 3.15
C ILE A 92 -11.81 -7.41 3.86
N ALA A 93 -12.19 -8.68 3.76
CA ALA A 93 -11.44 -9.78 4.36
C ALA A 93 -10.03 -9.91 3.75
N LEU A 94 -9.93 -9.85 2.42
CA LEU A 94 -8.64 -9.88 1.71
C LEU A 94 -7.77 -8.67 2.10
N PHE A 95 -8.31 -7.46 2.00
CA PHE A 95 -7.58 -6.25 2.36
C PHE A 95 -7.15 -6.26 3.84
N GLY A 96 -8.06 -6.63 4.75
CA GLY A 96 -7.75 -6.78 6.16
C GLY A 96 -6.65 -7.82 6.40
N SER A 97 -6.64 -8.94 5.66
CA SER A 97 -5.59 -9.94 5.75
C SER A 97 -4.23 -9.44 5.24
N LEU A 98 -4.21 -8.65 4.16
CA LEU A 98 -3.00 -8.04 3.62
C LEU A 98 -2.41 -7.00 4.58
N VAL A 99 -3.25 -6.12 5.13
CA VAL A 99 -2.83 -5.14 6.14
C VAL A 99 -2.33 -5.84 7.41
N ALA A 100 -3.02 -6.90 7.87
CA ALA A 100 -2.56 -7.66 9.03
C ALA A 100 -1.21 -8.34 8.78
N PHE A 101 -1.03 -8.95 7.61
CA PHE A 101 0.23 -9.56 7.20
C PHE A 101 1.35 -8.52 7.15
N ASP A 102 1.10 -7.38 6.52
CA ASP A 102 2.03 -6.26 6.44
C ASP A 102 2.46 -5.79 7.84
N ARG A 103 1.50 -5.49 8.72
CA ARG A 103 1.78 -5.06 10.10
C ARG A 103 2.56 -6.08 10.91
N ILE A 104 2.29 -7.37 10.73
CA ILE A 104 3.04 -8.43 11.42
C ILE A 104 4.46 -8.53 10.88
N THR A 105 4.63 -8.46 9.57
CA THR A 105 5.93 -8.62 8.92
C THR A 105 6.83 -7.39 9.03
N GLN A 106 6.25 -6.20 9.11
CA GLN A 106 6.97 -4.93 9.25
C GLN A 106 7.10 -4.47 10.71
N ALA A 107 6.44 -5.13 11.67
CA ALA A 107 6.58 -4.76 13.08
C ALA A 107 8.03 -4.87 13.54
N ARG A 108 8.56 -3.75 14.03
CA ARG A 108 9.89 -3.63 14.63
C ARG A 108 9.82 -3.44 16.13
N GLU A 109 10.90 -3.79 16.81
CA GLU A 109 11.09 -3.59 18.24
C GLU A 109 12.55 -3.19 18.54
N PRO A 110 12.78 -2.33 19.56
CA PRO A 110 14.13 -1.94 19.95
C PRO A 110 14.88 -3.12 20.54
N ILE A 111 16.18 -3.18 20.27
CA ILE A 111 17.07 -4.17 20.87
C ILE A 111 17.77 -3.58 22.10
N TYR A 112 18.05 -4.45 23.07
CA TYR A 112 18.80 -4.07 24.26
C TYR A 112 20.16 -3.48 23.88
N TYR A 113 20.53 -2.36 24.53
CA TYR A 113 21.73 -1.61 24.18
C TYR A 113 23.02 -2.42 24.29
N GLY A 114 23.06 -3.52 25.06
CA GLY A 114 24.25 -4.37 25.17
C GLY A 114 24.57 -5.22 23.94
N PHE A 115 23.71 -5.25 22.92
CA PHE A 115 23.94 -6.01 21.67
C PHE A 115 24.63 -5.19 20.56
N TYR A 116 24.88 -3.91 20.80
CA TYR A 116 25.56 -3.02 19.85
C TYR A 116 26.33 -1.96 20.63
N SER A 117 27.14 -1.17 19.93
CA SER A 117 27.80 -0.01 20.54
C SER A 117 27.77 1.17 19.61
N VAL A 118 27.62 2.36 20.17
CA VAL A 118 27.64 3.62 19.44
C VAL A 118 28.86 4.41 19.89
N TYR A 119 29.69 4.81 18.93
CA TYR A 119 30.88 5.63 19.14
C TYR A 119 30.71 6.98 18.43
N LEU A 120 31.35 8.01 18.99
CA LEU A 120 31.33 9.36 18.43
C LEU A 120 32.75 9.75 18.04
N SER A 121 32.89 10.30 16.83
CA SER A 121 34.15 10.87 16.34
C SER A 121 33.89 12.27 15.78
N GLU A 122 34.76 13.22 16.11
CA GLU A 122 34.71 14.59 15.60
C GLU A 122 35.63 14.74 14.38
N LEU A 123 35.06 15.17 13.24
CA LEU A 123 35.83 15.51 12.05
C LEU A 123 36.50 16.88 12.20
N LYS A 124 37.52 17.17 11.38
CA LYS A 124 38.18 18.49 11.30
C LYS A 124 37.23 19.63 10.96
N SER A 125 36.14 19.34 10.27
CA SER A 125 35.07 20.30 9.97
C SER A 125 34.25 20.69 11.22
N GLY A 126 34.35 19.92 12.31
CA GLY A 126 33.53 20.03 13.52
C GLY A 126 32.24 19.19 13.48
N ASP A 127 31.97 18.49 12.38
CA ASP A 127 30.85 17.55 12.29
C ASP A 127 31.14 16.31 13.14
N ILE A 128 30.10 15.78 13.79
CA ILE A 128 30.18 14.60 14.65
C ILE A 128 29.59 13.40 13.93
N VAL A 129 30.42 12.38 13.78
CA VAL A 129 30.06 11.10 13.17
C VAL A 129 29.65 10.12 14.25
N PHE A 130 28.51 9.46 14.05
CA PHE A 130 28.07 8.35 14.87
C PHE A 130 28.39 7.04 14.18
N THR A 131 29.26 6.26 14.80
CA THR A 131 29.64 4.93 14.32
C THR A 131 28.84 3.88 15.07
N MET A 132 28.27 2.94 14.33
CA MET A 132 27.58 1.77 14.87
C MET A 132 28.48 0.54 14.80
N ASP A 133 28.67 -0.10 15.95
CA ASP A 133 29.23 -1.44 16.06
C ASP A 133 28.10 -2.45 16.29
N TYR A 134 27.89 -3.33 15.32
CA TYR A 134 26.81 -4.32 15.31
C TYR A 134 27.22 -5.63 16.00
N HIS A 135 28.43 -5.72 16.57
CA HIS A 135 28.96 -6.91 17.25
C HIS A 135 28.86 -8.19 16.40
N GLY A 136 29.01 -8.04 15.08
CA GLY A 136 28.92 -9.14 14.12
C GLY A 136 27.51 -9.75 13.98
N SER A 137 26.46 -8.99 14.32
CA SER A 137 25.07 -9.46 14.21
C SER A 137 24.69 -9.81 12.76
N PHE A 138 23.93 -10.89 12.61
CA PHE A 138 23.31 -11.31 11.34
C PHE A 138 21.83 -10.91 11.26
N ASP A 139 21.31 -10.23 12.28
CA ASP A 139 19.91 -9.80 12.27
C ASP A 139 19.74 -8.62 11.30
N GLU A 140 18.58 -8.55 10.66
CA GLU A 140 18.19 -7.39 9.87
C GLU A 140 17.83 -6.22 10.80
N LEU A 141 18.79 -5.31 11.01
CA LEU A 141 18.70 -4.21 11.99
C LEU A 141 18.52 -2.86 11.30
N GLY A 142 17.63 -2.03 11.85
CA GLY A 142 17.45 -0.62 11.49
C GLY A 142 18.02 0.29 12.58
N ALA A 143 18.86 1.26 12.20
CA ALA A 143 19.34 2.28 13.11
C ALA A 143 18.33 3.42 13.22
N MET A 144 18.02 3.81 14.46
CA MET A 144 16.99 4.78 14.80
C MET A 144 17.56 5.88 15.68
N VAL A 145 17.08 7.09 15.44
CA VAL A 145 17.42 8.28 16.22
C VAL A 145 16.14 8.93 16.70
N LYS A 146 16.09 9.32 17.97
CA LYS A 146 14.94 10.00 18.55
C LYS A 146 15.37 11.11 19.47
N SER A 147 15.03 12.35 19.12
CA SER A 147 15.17 13.50 20.02
C SER A 147 14.01 13.54 21.01
N ALA A 148 14.30 13.82 22.27
CA ALA A 148 13.31 13.98 23.33
C ALA A 148 13.73 15.09 24.29
N VAL A 149 12.75 15.77 24.89
CA VAL A 149 12.99 16.69 26.02
C VAL A 149 12.58 15.96 27.29
N GLU A 150 13.53 15.72 28.18
CA GLU A 150 13.29 15.07 29.46
C GLU A 150 13.35 16.07 30.61
N LYS A 151 12.50 15.86 31.61
CA LYS A 151 12.50 16.68 32.82
C LYS A 151 13.20 15.93 33.92
N ASP A 152 14.23 16.55 34.49
CA ASP A 152 14.83 16.07 35.72
C ASP A 152 13.79 16.21 36.85
N GLU A 153 13.36 15.08 37.42
CA GLU A 153 12.34 15.07 38.48
C GLU A 153 12.79 15.79 39.76
N THR A 154 14.11 15.92 39.96
CA THR A 154 14.72 16.52 41.14
C THR A 154 14.95 18.03 40.99
N THR A 155 15.43 18.48 39.83
CA THR A 155 15.74 19.91 39.59
C THR A 155 14.65 20.64 38.82
N GLY A 156 13.75 19.92 38.15
CA GLY A 156 12.76 20.47 37.23
C GLY A 156 13.35 20.99 35.92
N GLU A 157 14.65 20.78 35.69
CA GLU A 157 15.35 21.23 34.49
C GLU A 157 14.99 20.37 33.29
N GLU A 158 14.75 21.02 32.14
CA GLU A 158 14.52 20.34 30.87
C GLU A 158 15.87 20.06 30.19
N LYS A 159 16.06 18.82 29.74
CA LYS A 159 17.25 18.35 29.03
C LYS A 159 16.87 17.86 27.64
N ASN A 160 17.58 18.32 26.63
CA ASN A 160 17.49 17.81 25.28
C ASN A 160 18.34 16.55 25.14
N VAL A 161 17.69 15.42 24.91
CA VAL A 161 18.31 14.11 24.87
C VAL A 161 18.16 13.50 23.48
N LEU A 162 19.27 13.02 22.92
CA LEU A 162 19.28 12.28 21.67
C LEU A 162 19.44 10.77 21.96
N TYR A 163 18.40 10.01 21.66
CA TYR A 163 18.41 8.55 21.75
C TYR A 163 18.87 7.95 20.43
N VAL A 164 19.87 7.08 20.49
CA VAL A 164 20.36 6.28 19.37
C VAL A 164 20.17 4.82 19.70
N TYR A 165 19.44 4.10 18.87
CA TYR A 165 19.18 2.69 19.11
C TYR A 165 19.01 1.89 17.83
N LEU A 166 19.12 0.57 17.96
CA LEU A 166 18.81 -0.36 16.88
C LEU A 166 17.45 -1.01 17.12
N GLU A 167 16.71 -1.23 16.05
CA GLU A 167 15.50 -2.03 16.03
C GLU A 167 15.70 -3.26 15.14
N LYS A 168 14.96 -4.33 15.46
CA LYS A 168 14.86 -5.52 14.63
C LYS A 168 13.40 -5.82 14.31
N TYR A 169 13.15 -6.58 13.26
CA TYR A 169 11.83 -7.13 13.02
C TYR A 169 11.44 -8.15 14.09
N ARG A 170 10.16 -8.14 14.50
CA ARG A 170 9.63 -9.14 15.44
C ARG A 170 9.68 -10.55 14.86
N LEU A 171 9.40 -10.67 13.57
CA LEU A 171 9.71 -11.89 12.83
C LEU A 171 11.21 -11.92 12.58
N ASN A 172 11.87 -12.95 13.10
CA ASN A 172 13.30 -13.11 12.96
C ASN A 172 13.70 -13.17 11.48
N ARG A 173 14.47 -12.18 11.04
CA ARG A 173 15.04 -12.09 9.69
C ARG A 173 16.54 -12.01 9.83
N LYS A 174 17.24 -12.90 9.12
CA LYS A 174 18.69 -12.94 9.09
C LYS A 174 19.21 -12.62 7.71
N THR A 175 20.31 -11.88 7.67
CA THR A 175 21.09 -11.64 6.47
C THR A 175 22.05 -12.81 6.23
N GLU A 176 22.49 -12.97 5.00
CA GLU A 176 23.50 -13.99 4.61
C GLU A 176 24.88 -13.65 5.21
N TYR A 177 25.18 -12.35 5.32
CA TYR A 177 26.44 -11.82 5.84
C TYR A 177 26.22 -11.02 7.12
N ALA A 178 27.21 -10.97 8.00
CA ALA A 178 27.17 -10.14 9.19
C ALA A 178 27.05 -8.65 8.81
N ARG A 179 26.34 -7.88 9.64
CA ARG A 179 26.27 -6.42 9.53
C ARG A 179 27.66 -5.83 9.74
N GLN A 180 28.05 -4.92 8.84
CA GLN A 180 29.34 -4.23 8.91
C GLN A 180 29.24 -3.00 9.80
N ASN A 181 30.24 -2.78 10.64
CA ASN A 181 30.37 -1.60 11.48
C ASN A 181 30.67 -0.38 10.64
N GLY A 182 30.03 0.76 10.90
CA GLY A 182 30.23 1.94 10.05
C GLY A 182 29.55 3.19 10.59
N GLY A 183 29.87 4.32 9.98
CA GLY A 183 29.12 5.55 10.17
C GLY A 183 27.67 5.35 9.72
N PHE A 184 26.70 5.77 10.53
CA PHE A 184 25.28 5.67 10.17
C PHE A 184 24.56 7.02 10.16
N MET A 185 25.07 8.01 10.89
CA MET A 185 24.58 9.38 10.87
C MET A 185 25.70 10.36 11.19
N ARG A 186 25.48 11.61 10.80
CA ARG A 186 26.33 12.75 11.13
C ARG A 186 25.47 13.92 11.60
N ILE A 187 25.94 14.68 12.57
CA ILE A 187 25.34 15.95 12.97
C ILE A 187 26.40 17.04 12.97
N SER A 188 25.98 18.28 12.74
CA SER A 188 26.85 19.45 12.83
C SER A 188 27.19 19.79 14.28
N ALA A 189 28.29 20.52 14.47
CA ALA A 189 28.64 21.11 15.77
C ALA A 189 27.51 21.94 16.38
N LYS A 190 26.70 22.60 15.53
CA LYS A 190 25.55 23.40 15.98
C LYS A 190 24.44 22.52 16.56
N GLU A 191 24.11 21.41 15.91
CA GLU A 191 23.11 20.47 16.40
C GLU A 191 23.58 19.80 17.70
N LEU A 192 24.88 19.50 17.83
CA LEU A 192 25.44 19.00 19.09
C LEU A 192 25.26 20.02 20.24
N GLN A 193 25.38 21.32 19.99
CA GLN A 193 25.22 22.36 21.03
C GLN A 193 23.80 22.42 21.61
N GLU A 194 22.80 22.04 20.80
CA GLU A 194 21.40 21.96 21.21
C GLU A 194 21.11 20.69 22.03
N CYS A 195 22.00 19.71 21.99
CA CYS A 195 21.91 18.47 22.74
C CYS A 195 22.61 18.58 24.11
N ASP A 196 21.95 18.09 25.15
CA ASP A 196 22.51 18.02 26.49
C ASP A 196 23.08 16.63 26.79
N GLU A 197 22.46 15.56 26.28
CA GLU A 197 22.92 14.18 26.44
C GLU A 197 22.64 13.32 25.19
N ILE A 198 23.59 12.44 24.86
CA ILE A 198 23.38 11.38 23.86
C ILE A 198 23.35 10.05 24.59
N ARG A 199 22.31 9.26 24.33
CA ARG A 199 22.04 7.99 25.00
C ARG A 199 21.90 6.85 24.00
N GLN A 200 22.53 5.72 24.31
CA GLN A 200 22.38 4.48 23.58
C GLN A 200 21.24 3.66 24.18
N GLY A 201 20.25 3.30 23.38
CA GLY A 201 19.04 2.60 23.83
C GLY A 201 17.78 3.47 23.74
N VAL A 202 16.74 3.05 24.46
CA VAL A 202 15.41 3.69 24.45
C VAL A 202 15.13 4.36 25.80
N PRO A 203 14.15 5.28 25.90
CA PRO A 203 13.88 6.00 27.15
C PRO A 203 13.62 5.09 28.37
N SER A 204 13.06 3.89 28.17
CA SER A 204 12.82 2.93 29.24
C SER A 204 14.07 2.17 29.69
N GLU A 205 15.11 2.09 28.85
CA GLU A 205 16.34 1.31 29.09
C GLU A 205 17.47 1.83 28.19
N TYR A 206 18.44 2.52 28.80
CA TYR A 206 19.54 3.16 28.07
C TYR A 206 20.84 3.21 28.87
N ARG A 207 21.92 3.56 28.17
CA ARG A 207 23.19 4.02 28.72
C ARG A 207 23.56 5.38 28.12
N THR A 208 23.96 6.34 28.95
CA THR A 208 24.51 7.62 28.47
C THR A 208 25.90 7.40 27.88
N ILE A 209 26.10 7.84 26.64
CA ILE A 209 27.38 7.73 25.92
C ILE A 209 28.11 9.06 25.78
N TRP A 210 27.38 10.17 25.89
CA TRP A 210 27.96 11.51 25.89
C TRP A 210 27.08 12.50 26.65
N THR A 211 27.72 13.51 27.24
CA THR A 211 27.06 14.62 27.93
C THR A 211 27.68 15.94 27.49
N LYS A 212 26.90 17.02 27.52
CA LYS A 212 27.33 18.36 27.15
C LYS A 212 28.67 18.74 27.80
N ASN A 213 29.54 19.35 27.00
CA ASN A 213 30.89 19.79 27.35
C ASN A 213 31.93 18.67 27.56
N VAL A 214 31.58 17.40 27.34
CA VAL A 214 32.57 16.34 27.21
C VAL A 214 33.17 16.40 25.81
N LYS A 215 34.49 16.44 25.73
CA LYS A 215 35.20 16.44 24.45
C LYS A 215 35.01 15.09 23.74
N ILE A 216 34.75 15.12 22.45
CA ILE A 216 34.68 13.94 21.58
C ILE A 216 36.07 13.73 20.96
N ASP A 217 36.48 12.47 20.81
CA ASP A 217 37.76 12.14 20.20
C ASP A 217 37.74 12.47 18.70
N GLN A 218 38.90 12.85 18.18
CA GLN A 218 39.04 13.21 16.77
C GLN A 218 38.99 11.96 15.89
N ALA A 219 38.37 12.10 14.72
CA ALA A 219 38.32 11.06 13.70
C ALA A 219 39.72 10.71 13.18
N SER A 220 39.92 9.44 12.83
CA SER A 220 41.10 8.97 12.14
C SER A 220 41.27 9.62 10.76
N GLU A 221 42.49 9.66 10.25
CA GLU A 221 42.76 10.17 8.90
C GLU A 221 42.00 9.38 7.82
N GLN A 222 41.77 8.09 8.05
CA GLN A 222 41.00 7.22 7.15
C GLN A 222 39.51 7.58 7.15
N MET A 223 38.93 7.89 8.32
CA MET A 223 37.55 8.36 8.41
C MET A 223 37.39 9.73 7.73
N GLU A 224 38.35 10.63 7.92
CA GLU A 224 38.38 11.93 7.22
C GLU A 224 38.41 11.75 5.70
N GLU A 225 39.27 10.85 5.21
CA GLU A 225 39.35 10.54 3.78
C GLU A 225 38.03 9.94 3.27
N TYR A 226 37.37 9.06 4.01
CA TYR A 226 36.08 8.49 3.62
C TYR A 226 35.03 9.59 3.43
N TYR A 227 34.88 10.47 4.42
CA TYR A 227 33.87 11.54 4.38
C TYR A 227 34.20 12.63 3.35
N TYR A 228 35.48 12.82 3.02
CA TYR A 228 35.88 13.62 1.88
C TYR A 228 35.32 13.05 0.55
N TRP A 229 35.51 11.75 0.31
CA TRP A 229 34.99 11.10 -0.90
C TRP A 229 33.47 10.99 -0.91
N GLU A 230 32.81 10.77 0.25
CA GLU A 230 31.35 10.83 0.37
C GLU A 230 30.79 12.21 0.00
N ASN A 231 31.47 13.28 0.39
CA ASN A 231 31.05 14.62 0.01
C ASN A 231 31.20 14.87 -1.51
N ILE A 232 32.25 14.35 -2.13
CA ILE A 232 32.42 14.40 -3.60
C ILE A 232 31.32 13.61 -4.30
N ASP A 233 31.05 12.38 -3.85
CA ASP A 233 30.00 11.52 -4.41
C ASP A 233 28.64 12.20 -4.35
N ARG A 234 28.27 12.76 -3.19
CA ARG A 234 27.03 13.51 -3.01
C ARG A 234 26.91 14.68 -4.00
N GLN A 235 27.97 15.49 -4.15
CA GLN A 235 27.96 16.60 -5.10
C GLN A 235 27.82 16.12 -6.56
N LEU A 236 28.35 14.94 -6.89
CA LEU A 236 28.19 14.33 -8.19
C LEU A 236 26.73 13.90 -8.42
N TRP A 237 26.11 13.25 -7.43
CA TRP A 237 24.70 12.85 -7.46
C TRP A 237 23.72 14.03 -7.51
N ASP A 238 24.04 15.17 -6.91
CA ASP A 238 23.27 16.41 -7.04
C ASP A 238 23.17 16.91 -8.51
N ARG A 239 24.05 16.41 -9.39
CA ARG A 239 24.05 16.71 -10.84
C ARG A 239 23.44 15.60 -11.69
N ALA A 240 23.10 14.46 -11.09
CA ALA A 240 22.33 13.43 -11.77
C ALA A 240 20.92 13.96 -12.09
N TYR A 241 20.34 13.49 -13.18
CA TYR A 241 18.95 13.78 -13.51
C TYR A 241 18.14 12.50 -13.61
N GLU A 242 16.86 12.60 -13.28
CA GLU A 242 15.93 11.48 -13.35
C GLU A 242 15.18 11.51 -14.68
N THR A 243 15.17 10.39 -15.40
CA THR A 243 14.34 10.23 -16.59
C THR A 243 12.88 9.96 -16.22
N PRO A 244 11.93 10.12 -17.15
CA PRO A 244 10.51 9.85 -16.88
C PRO A 244 10.18 8.42 -16.42
N ASP A 245 11.07 7.44 -16.63
CA ASP A 245 10.96 6.06 -16.13
C ASP A 245 11.59 5.86 -14.73
N GLY A 246 11.97 6.94 -14.04
CA GLY A 246 12.46 6.93 -12.66
C GLY A 246 13.91 6.48 -12.51
N LYS A 247 14.72 6.58 -13.56
CA LYS A 247 16.13 6.18 -13.53
C LYS A 247 17.02 7.42 -13.44
N GLY A 248 17.95 7.40 -12.50
CA GLY A 248 19.02 8.38 -12.43
C GLY A 248 20.05 8.15 -13.54
N PHE A 249 20.41 9.21 -14.24
CA PHE A 249 21.47 9.22 -15.24
C PHE A 249 22.42 10.39 -15.00
N PHE A 250 23.70 10.19 -15.32
CA PHE A 250 24.64 11.29 -15.46
C PHE A 250 24.63 11.83 -16.88
N ALA A 251 25.01 13.10 -17.04
CA ALA A 251 24.96 13.80 -18.32
C ALA A 251 25.98 13.29 -19.34
N SER A 252 27.04 12.61 -18.91
CA SER A 252 28.12 12.10 -19.76
C SER A 252 28.59 10.70 -19.34
N HIS A 253 29.24 9.99 -20.27
CA HIS A 253 29.86 8.69 -19.98
C HIS A 253 31.02 8.84 -18.99
N GLU A 254 31.74 9.96 -19.08
CA GLU A 254 32.84 10.32 -18.19
C GLU A 254 32.37 10.49 -16.74
N MET A 255 31.18 11.05 -16.50
CA MET A 255 30.61 11.15 -15.15
C MET A 255 30.27 9.77 -14.56
N HIS A 256 29.80 8.81 -15.37
CA HIS A 256 29.61 7.43 -14.91
C HIS A 256 30.95 6.78 -14.51
N ILE A 257 32.01 7.00 -15.29
CA ILE A 257 33.35 6.52 -14.94
C ILE A 257 33.83 7.16 -13.62
N CYS A 258 33.56 8.45 -13.42
CA CYS A 258 33.91 9.13 -12.18
C CYS A 258 33.18 8.52 -10.98
N GLU A 259 31.88 8.25 -11.10
CA GLU A 259 31.09 7.60 -10.03
C GLU A 259 31.62 6.20 -9.70
N ASP A 260 31.85 5.35 -10.70
CA ASP A 260 32.45 4.02 -10.49
C ASP A 260 33.79 4.09 -9.73
N LEU A 261 34.64 5.07 -10.07
CA LEU A 261 35.94 5.27 -9.43
C LEU A 261 35.82 5.83 -8.00
N ILE A 262 34.89 6.76 -7.76
CA ILE A 262 34.61 7.29 -6.41
C ILE A 262 34.11 6.17 -5.51
N THR A 263 33.13 5.40 -5.99
CA THR A 263 32.56 4.25 -5.27
C THR A 263 33.65 3.22 -4.93
N ALA A 264 34.51 2.86 -5.89
CA ALA A 264 35.63 1.96 -5.64
C ALA A 264 36.64 2.52 -4.62
N LYS A 265 36.92 3.83 -4.67
CA LYS A 265 37.80 4.51 -3.71
C LYS A 265 37.20 4.51 -2.30
N GLN A 266 35.90 4.81 -2.16
CA GLN A 266 35.20 4.79 -0.88
C GLN A 266 35.24 3.41 -0.23
N PHE A 267 34.96 2.35 -0.99
CA PHE A 267 35.03 0.97 -0.48
C PHE A 267 36.44 0.60 0.00
N ALA A 268 37.48 1.01 -0.75
CA ALA A 268 38.85 0.77 -0.36
C ALA A 268 39.19 1.48 0.97
N VAL A 269 38.83 2.76 1.11
CA VAL A 269 39.07 3.54 2.33
C VAL A 269 38.27 3.00 3.51
N GLU A 270 36.99 2.66 3.31
CA GLU A 270 36.08 2.11 4.32
C GLU A 270 36.66 0.87 5.02
N SER A 271 37.35 0.01 4.26
CA SER A 271 38.00 -1.19 4.82
C SER A 271 39.17 -0.89 5.77
N THR A 272 39.73 0.33 5.70
CA THR A 272 40.90 0.76 6.46
C THR A 272 40.56 1.62 7.68
N VAL A 273 39.31 2.07 7.82
CA VAL A 273 38.88 2.94 8.93
C VAL A 273 38.97 2.17 10.26
N PRO A 274 39.83 2.57 11.21
CA PRO A 274 40.03 1.87 12.48
C PRO A 274 38.76 1.79 13.35
N GLU A 275 37.97 2.86 13.38
CA GLU A 275 36.73 2.96 14.16
C GLU A 275 35.65 1.99 13.68
N TRP A 276 35.79 1.48 12.45
CA TRP A 276 34.83 0.57 11.83
C TRP A 276 35.28 -0.88 11.91
N GLN A 277 36.37 -1.18 12.63
CA GLN A 277 36.84 -2.55 12.81
C GLN A 277 36.17 -3.22 14.04
N PRO A 278 35.95 -4.55 14.01
CA PRO A 278 36.24 -5.47 12.92
C PRO A 278 35.18 -5.42 11.80
N ARG A 279 35.62 -5.54 10.56
CA ARG A 279 34.75 -5.84 9.40
C ARG A 279 35.01 -7.24 8.88
N THR A 280 33.99 -7.83 8.25
CA THR A 280 34.23 -8.99 7.39
C THR A 280 34.78 -8.50 6.05
N GLU A 281 35.62 -9.30 5.39
CA GLU A 281 36.18 -8.92 4.10
C GLU A 281 35.08 -8.45 3.12
N PRO A 282 35.25 -7.30 2.46
CA PRO A 282 34.26 -6.77 1.55
C PRO A 282 34.09 -7.72 0.36
N LEU A 283 32.84 -7.99 -0.02
CA LEU A 283 32.48 -8.81 -1.19
C LEU A 283 32.99 -8.20 -2.50
N PHE A 284 33.24 -6.88 -2.51
CA PHE A 284 33.79 -6.16 -3.64
C PHE A 284 35.21 -5.71 -3.33
N HIS A 285 36.18 -6.24 -4.08
CA HIS A 285 37.52 -5.70 -4.11
C HIS A 285 37.56 -4.66 -5.22
N GLY A 286 37.08 -3.44 -4.94
CA GLY A 286 37.46 -2.30 -5.75
C GLY A 286 38.98 -2.22 -5.69
N GLY A 287 39.66 -2.56 -6.79
CA GLY A 287 41.12 -2.58 -6.81
C GLY A 287 41.67 -1.24 -6.36
N GLU A 288 42.84 -1.23 -5.70
CA GLU A 288 43.50 0.03 -5.34
C GLU A 288 43.65 0.91 -6.58
N ILE A 289 43.00 2.07 -6.56
CA ILE A 289 43.10 3.07 -7.62
C ILE A 289 44.44 3.79 -7.43
N ASP A 290 45.27 3.75 -8.45
CA ASP A 290 46.58 4.39 -8.40
C ASP A 290 46.46 5.93 -8.35
N GLN A 291 47.49 6.59 -7.82
CA GLN A 291 47.48 8.05 -7.62
C GLN A 291 47.31 8.84 -8.93
N ARG A 292 47.76 8.31 -10.08
CA ARG A 292 47.58 9.02 -11.36
C ARG A 292 46.11 9.04 -11.75
N THR A 293 45.41 7.92 -11.54
CA THR A 293 43.97 7.82 -11.79
C THR A 293 43.19 8.73 -10.84
N ILE A 294 43.57 8.80 -9.56
CA ILE A 294 42.97 9.74 -8.58
C ILE A 294 43.17 11.20 -9.02
N ASN A 295 44.39 11.57 -9.45
CA ASN A 295 44.67 12.94 -9.88
C ASN A 295 43.89 13.32 -11.14
N TRP A 296 43.73 12.39 -12.08
CA TRP A 296 42.88 12.59 -13.26
C TRP A 296 41.41 12.78 -12.85
N LEU A 297 40.89 11.89 -11.99
CA LEU A 297 39.52 11.96 -11.48
C LEU A 297 39.23 13.31 -10.82
N LEU A 298 40.09 13.78 -9.92
CA LEU A 298 39.90 15.07 -9.25
C LEU A 298 39.92 16.25 -10.23
N SER A 299 40.76 16.18 -11.28
CA SER A 299 40.79 17.19 -12.34
C SER A 299 39.49 17.22 -13.15
N GLU A 300 38.96 16.06 -13.54
CA GLU A 300 37.70 15.98 -14.27
C GLU A 300 36.53 16.50 -13.42
N LEU A 301 36.48 16.12 -12.13
CA LEU A 301 35.44 16.59 -11.21
C LEU A 301 35.45 18.12 -11.06
N GLN A 302 36.63 18.75 -11.04
CA GLN A 302 36.75 20.21 -11.06
C GLN A 302 36.16 20.83 -12.33
N ASP A 303 36.35 20.21 -13.50
CA ASP A 303 35.77 20.68 -14.76
C ASP A 303 34.23 20.59 -14.75
N TYR A 304 33.66 19.65 -13.99
CA TYR A 304 32.22 19.57 -13.68
C TYR A 304 31.76 20.49 -12.54
N GLY A 305 32.66 21.34 -12.03
CA GLY A 305 32.39 22.30 -10.96
C GLY A 305 32.15 21.68 -9.60
N ILE A 306 32.62 20.44 -9.37
CA ILE A 306 32.59 19.78 -8.06
C ILE A 306 33.62 20.46 -7.17
N ASP A 307 33.22 20.85 -5.96
CA ASP A 307 34.15 21.40 -4.99
C ASP A 307 34.95 20.24 -4.37
N ILE A 308 36.24 20.20 -4.73
CA ILE A 308 37.21 19.26 -4.17
C ILE A 308 37.94 19.84 -2.94
N GLY A 309 37.52 21.01 -2.45
CA GLY A 309 37.96 21.63 -1.19
C GLY A 309 37.30 21.05 0.05
N ASP A 310 37.60 21.64 1.21
CA ASP A 310 37.23 21.16 2.56
C ASP A 310 35.71 20.85 2.67
N PRO A 311 35.31 19.73 3.31
CA PRO A 311 33.92 19.30 3.33
C PRO A 311 33.07 20.32 4.10
N THR A 312 32.14 20.94 3.40
CA THR A 312 31.15 21.85 4.01
C THR A 312 30.28 21.08 5.03
N PRO A 313 29.84 21.73 6.13
CA PRO A 313 29.02 21.08 7.15
C PRO A 313 27.69 20.57 6.58
N TYR A 314 27.29 19.38 7.02
CA TYR A 314 26.07 18.71 6.57
C TYR A 314 24.80 19.48 6.96
N GLY A 315 23.76 19.41 6.11
CA GLY A 315 22.36 19.62 6.46
C GLY A 315 21.61 18.30 6.25
N ILE A 316 20.84 17.88 7.27
CA ILE A 316 20.10 16.61 7.39
C ILE A 316 19.53 16.09 6.04
N PRO A 317 19.69 14.79 5.69
CA PRO A 317 18.83 14.20 4.67
C PRO A 317 17.42 14.16 5.24
N GLN A 318 16.48 14.86 4.59
CA GLN A 318 15.06 14.66 4.89
C GLN A 318 14.79 13.14 4.89
N PRO A 319 14.03 12.60 5.86
CA PRO A 319 13.62 11.22 5.81
C PRO A 319 13.07 10.96 4.41
N TYR A 320 13.39 9.80 3.82
CA TYR A 320 12.65 9.31 2.66
C TYR A 320 11.16 9.38 3.02
N ASP A 321 10.46 10.38 2.49
CA ASP A 321 9.01 10.42 2.57
C ASP A 321 8.54 9.15 1.87
N GLU A 322 7.89 8.26 2.64
CA GLU A 322 7.16 7.15 2.08
C GLU A 322 6.30 7.69 0.94
N PRO A 323 6.30 7.08 -0.26
CA PRO A 323 5.46 7.55 -1.34
C PRO A 323 4.04 7.56 -0.81
N HIS A 324 3.48 8.77 -0.70
CA HIS A 324 2.11 9.01 -0.29
C HIS A 324 1.23 7.95 -0.91
N SER A 325 0.68 7.07 -0.06
CA SER A 325 -0.45 6.25 -0.45
C SER A 325 -1.54 7.21 -0.90
N ALA A 326 -1.71 7.32 -2.22
CA ALA A 326 -2.80 8.06 -2.81
C ALA A 326 -4.11 7.45 -2.29
N GLU A 327 -4.80 8.21 -1.43
CA GLU A 327 -6.24 8.04 -1.18
C GLU A 327 -7.05 8.52 -2.38
#